data_AF-A0A7C0WU79-F1
#
_entry.id   AF-A0A7C0WU79-F1
#
_cell.length_a   1.000
_cell.length_b   1.000
_cell.length_c   1.000
_cell.angle_alpha   90.00
_cell.angle_beta   90.00
_cell.angle_gamma   90.00
#
_symmetry.space_group_name_H-M   'P 1'
#
loop_
_entity.id
_entity.type
_entity.pdbx_description
1 polymer ?
#
loop_
_entity_poly.entity_id
_entity_poly.type
_entity_poly.pdbx_seq_one_letter_code
_entity_poly.pdbx_strand_id
1 'polypeptide(L)'
;MRHLLDAYIRAEESEKLAAFDDMTLVEMIVERGEDAVDELPEGLRNNKEAMAETIENNVRKLIIDEMAVNPRYYEKMSRLLDALIQERRRQALEYKEYLKRIVELTKKVKQPETGSSYPEVINRPALRALYDNLELVATREVKEAQANWGERPGVDTRAERALALDQAIRSIKKDDWRGNKFKEREVRSAIRSVLGDNSELVDRIFEIVKNQREY
;
A
#
# COMPACT_ATOMS: atom_id res chain seq x y z
N MET A 1 -63.88 -17.00 4.21
CA MET A 1 -62.78 -16.86 5.20
C MET A 1 -61.58 -17.58 4.61
N ARG A 2 -60.70 -16.81 3.97
CA ARG A 2 -59.30 -16.61 4.43
C ARG A 2 -58.63 -17.95 4.72
N HIS A 3 -57.79 -18.42 3.80
CA HIS A 3 -56.42 -18.85 4.11
C HIS A 3 -55.68 -18.95 2.76
N LEU A 4 -54.83 -17.95 2.52
CA LEU A 4 -53.38 -18.13 2.39
C LEU A 4 -53.04 -18.44 0.92
N LEU A 5 -52.80 -17.44 0.07
CA LEU A 5 -51.51 -16.73 0.05
C LEU A 5 -50.41 -17.68 0.49
N ASP A 6 -49.80 -18.35 -0.49
CA ASP A 6 -48.35 -18.47 -0.59
C ASP A 6 -48.05 -19.05 -1.98
N ALA A 7 -48.34 -18.23 -2.98
CA ALA A 7 -47.71 -18.33 -4.28
C ALA A 7 -46.23 -17.99 -4.07
N TYR A 8 -45.47 -19.00 -3.61
CA TYR A 8 -44.09 -19.32 -3.97
C TYR A 8 -43.26 -18.17 -4.55
N ILE A 9 -43.10 -17.09 -3.77
CA ILE A 9 -41.88 -16.30 -3.83
C ILE A 9 -40.88 -17.12 -3.02
N ARG A 10 -40.32 -18.17 -3.65
CA ARG A 10 -38.96 -18.58 -3.28
C ARG A 10 -38.09 -17.38 -3.67
N ALA A 11 -37.95 -16.43 -2.76
CA ALA A 11 -36.72 -15.68 -2.69
C ALA A 11 -35.67 -16.76 -2.46
N GLU A 12 -34.83 -16.99 -3.47
CA GLU A 12 -33.61 -17.77 -3.27
C GLU A 12 -32.97 -17.25 -1.99
N GLU A 13 -32.80 -18.16 -1.03
CA GLU A 13 -32.20 -17.83 0.25
C GLU A 13 -30.92 -17.03 -0.03
N SER A 14 -30.78 -15.89 0.63
CA SER A 14 -29.58 -15.07 0.66
C SER A 14 -28.45 -15.90 1.31
N GLU A 15 -27.98 -16.94 0.64
CA GLU A 15 -26.91 -17.78 1.12
C GLU A 15 -25.58 -17.09 0.83
N LYS A 16 -25.01 -16.52 1.90
CA LYS A 16 -23.57 -16.31 2.11
C LYS A 16 -22.89 -15.14 1.37
N LEU A 17 -23.56 -14.00 1.19
CA LEU A 17 -22.85 -12.74 0.90
C LEU A 17 -21.96 -12.28 2.08
N ALA A 18 -22.24 -12.73 3.30
CA ALA A 18 -21.46 -12.37 4.50
C ALA A 18 -20.07 -13.05 4.57
N ALA A 19 -19.83 -14.11 3.80
CA ALA A 19 -18.55 -14.83 3.79
C ALA A 19 -17.51 -14.22 2.85
N PHE A 20 -17.88 -13.19 2.10
CA PHE A 20 -17.03 -12.49 1.14
C PHE A 20 -16.90 -11.01 1.51
N ASP A 21 -16.43 -10.75 2.74
CA ASP A 21 -15.96 -9.41 3.10
C ASP A 21 -14.76 -9.03 2.22
N ASP A 22 -14.55 -7.75 2.03
CA ASP A 22 -13.56 -7.17 1.12
C ASP A 22 -12.15 -7.76 1.31
N MET A 23 -11.77 -7.96 2.57
CA MET A 23 -10.48 -8.52 2.97
C MET A 23 -10.34 -10.01 2.66
N THR A 24 -11.44 -10.77 2.74
CA THR A 24 -11.47 -12.21 2.45
C THR A 24 -11.25 -12.51 0.97
N LEU A 25 -11.76 -11.63 0.08
CA LEU A 25 -11.53 -11.76 -1.36
C LEU A 25 -10.07 -11.54 -1.71
N VAL A 26 -9.45 -10.49 -1.17
CA VAL A 26 -8.03 -10.20 -1.38
C VAL A 26 -7.16 -11.35 -0.85
N GLU A 27 -7.46 -11.84 0.34
CA GLU A 27 -6.71 -12.95 0.96
C GLU A 27 -6.83 -14.24 0.13
N MET A 28 -8.03 -14.57 -0.34
CA MET A 28 -8.25 -15.72 -1.22
C MET A 28 -7.47 -15.59 -2.54
N ILE A 29 -7.44 -14.40 -3.15
CA ILE A 29 -6.67 -14.13 -4.38
C ILE A 29 -5.16 -14.28 -4.13
N VAL A 30 -4.67 -13.86 -2.97
CA VAL A 30 -3.25 -14.02 -2.61
C VAL A 30 -2.88 -15.48 -2.40
N GLU A 31 -3.73 -16.25 -1.71
CA GLU A 31 -3.48 -17.66 -1.39
C GLU A 31 -3.65 -18.60 -2.59
N ARG A 32 -4.72 -18.42 -3.37
CA ARG A 32 -5.12 -19.34 -4.46
C ARG A 32 -4.80 -18.82 -5.86
N GLY A 33 -4.49 -17.54 -6.00
CA GLY A 33 -4.10 -16.96 -7.28
C GLY A 33 -5.24 -16.92 -8.30
N GLU A 34 -4.98 -17.40 -9.52
CA GLU A 34 -5.98 -17.43 -10.60
C GLU A 34 -7.18 -18.32 -10.24
N ASP A 35 -6.96 -19.41 -9.48
CA ASP A 35 -8.01 -20.38 -9.11
C ASP A 35 -9.01 -19.80 -8.09
N ALA A 36 -8.70 -18.66 -7.46
CA ALA A 36 -9.58 -17.98 -6.52
C ALA A 36 -10.93 -17.58 -7.15
N VAL A 37 -10.97 -17.41 -8.48
CA VAL A 37 -12.19 -17.00 -9.19
C VAL A 37 -13.25 -18.11 -9.27
N ASP A 38 -12.84 -19.37 -9.14
CA ASP A 38 -13.73 -20.53 -9.29
C ASP A 38 -14.61 -20.77 -8.05
N GLU A 39 -14.26 -20.18 -6.91
CA GLU A 39 -14.94 -20.32 -5.62
C GLU A 39 -15.96 -19.23 -5.34
N LEU A 40 -16.02 -18.23 -6.22
CA LEU A 40 -16.93 -17.11 -6.08
C LEU A 40 -18.37 -17.52 -6.41
N PRO A 41 -19.39 -16.82 -5.87
CA PRO A 41 -20.79 -17.10 -6.17
C PRO A 41 -21.05 -17.17 -7.68
N GLU A 42 -21.96 -18.05 -8.12
CA GLU A 42 -22.28 -18.24 -9.54
C GLU A 42 -22.66 -16.92 -10.24
N GLY A 43 -23.35 -16.02 -9.53
CA GLY A 43 -23.70 -14.70 -10.05
C GLY A 43 -22.49 -13.84 -10.45
N LEU A 44 -21.37 -13.94 -9.73
CA LEU A 44 -20.12 -13.24 -10.07
C LEU A 44 -19.30 -14.01 -11.10
N ARG A 45 -19.25 -15.36 -11.01
CA ARG A 45 -18.54 -16.20 -11.99
C ARG A 45 -19.08 -16.03 -13.41
N ASN A 46 -20.38 -15.81 -13.54
CA ASN A 46 -21.03 -15.63 -14.83
C ASN A 46 -20.87 -14.21 -15.41
N ASN A 47 -20.34 -13.25 -14.63
CA ASN A 47 -20.12 -11.88 -15.07
C ASN A 47 -18.67 -11.43 -14.82
N LYS A 48 -17.82 -11.63 -15.83
CA LYS A 48 -16.39 -11.27 -15.79
C LYS A 48 -16.14 -9.78 -15.51
N GLU A 49 -17.05 -8.91 -15.93
CA GLU A 49 -16.93 -7.47 -15.70
C GLU A 49 -17.22 -7.12 -14.24
N ALA A 50 -18.35 -7.59 -13.69
CA ALA A 50 -18.69 -7.41 -12.28
C ALA A 50 -17.64 -8.05 -11.35
N MET A 51 -17.08 -9.19 -11.76
CA MET A 51 -15.97 -9.83 -11.08
C MET A 51 -14.74 -8.93 -11.01
N ALA A 52 -14.29 -8.43 -12.17
CA ALA A 52 -13.13 -7.55 -12.27
C ALA A 52 -13.31 -6.29 -11.43
N GLU A 53 -14.48 -5.66 -11.49
CA GLU A 53 -14.78 -4.46 -10.70
C GLU A 53 -14.76 -4.74 -9.20
N THR A 54 -15.26 -5.90 -8.78
CA THR A 54 -15.23 -6.30 -7.36
C THR A 54 -13.79 -6.45 -6.88
N ILE A 55 -12.93 -7.13 -7.65
CA ILE A 55 -11.50 -7.26 -7.33
C ILE A 55 -10.82 -5.88 -7.30
N GLU A 56 -11.05 -5.05 -8.31
CA GLU A 56 -10.47 -3.71 -8.44
C GLU A 56 -10.82 -2.81 -7.25
N ASN A 57 -12.08 -2.82 -6.82
CA ASN A 57 -12.54 -2.04 -5.66
C ASN A 57 -11.89 -2.51 -4.36
N ASN A 58 -11.77 -3.82 -4.19
CA ASN A 58 -11.14 -4.42 -3.03
C ASN A 58 -9.64 -4.09 -2.93
N VAL A 59 -8.92 -4.23 -4.04
CA VAL A 59 -7.51 -3.87 -4.11
C VAL A 59 -7.32 -2.37 -3.88
N ARG A 60 -8.20 -1.52 -4.45
CA ARG A 60 -8.16 -0.07 -4.22
C ARG A 60 -8.35 0.29 -2.75
N LYS A 61 -9.32 -0.35 -2.08
CA LYS A 61 -9.57 -0.15 -0.65
C LYS A 61 -8.34 -0.53 0.18
N LEU A 62 -7.78 -1.71 -0.06
CA LEU A 62 -6.56 -2.15 0.61
C LEU A 62 -5.39 -1.18 0.40
N ILE A 63 -5.20 -0.69 -0.82
CA ILE A 63 -4.16 0.33 -1.11
C ILE A 63 -4.41 1.59 -0.28
N ILE A 64 -5.64 2.09 -0.21
CA ILE A 64 -6.00 3.30 0.55
C ILE A 64 -5.75 3.10 2.04
N ASP A 65 -6.15 1.96 2.60
CA ASP A 65 -5.98 1.67 4.03
C ASP A 65 -4.49 1.64 4.42
N GLU A 66 -3.64 1.08 3.56
CA GLU A 66 -2.21 0.97 3.80
C GLU A 66 -1.41 2.24 3.41
N MET A 67 -2.00 3.20 2.69
CA MET A 67 -1.35 4.47 2.33
C MET A 67 -0.87 5.24 3.57
N ALA A 68 -1.53 5.13 4.71
CA ALA A 68 -1.11 5.78 5.96
C ALA A 68 0.26 5.29 6.46
N VAL A 69 0.60 4.03 6.14
CA VAL A 69 1.83 3.35 6.57
C VAL A 69 2.99 3.67 5.63
N ASN A 70 2.77 3.62 4.31
CA ASN A 70 3.79 3.94 3.32
C ASN A 70 3.19 4.65 2.08
N PRO A 71 2.96 5.98 2.15
CA PRO A 71 2.25 6.72 1.11
C PRO A 71 2.85 6.54 -0.29
N ARG A 72 4.18 6.57 -0.40
CA ARG A 72 4.88 6.48 -1.69
C ARG A 72 4.79 5.11 -2.34
N TYR A 73 4.88 4.05 -1.56
CA TYR A 73 4.74 2.70 -2.08
C TYR A 73 3.33 2.47 -2.61
N TYR A 74 2.33 2.81 -1.81
CA TYR A 74 0.92 2.61 -2.18
C TYR A 74 0.45 3.58 -3.27
N GLU A 75 1.04 4.77 -3.40
CA GLU A 75 0.86 5.64 -4.57
C GLU A 75 1.35 4.96 -5.86
N LYS A 76 2.52 4.30 -5.84
CA LYS A 76 3.02 3.52 -6.99
C LYS A 76 2.05 2.37 -7.31
N MET A 77 1.55 1.65 -6.31
CA MET A 77 0.58 0.56 -6.50
C MET A 77 -0.76 1.05 -7.04
N SER A 78 -1.26 2.21 -6.58
CA SER A 78 -2.48 2.82 -7.09
C SER A 78 -2.35 3.13 -8.58
N ARG A 79 -1.21 3.67 -9.02
CA ARG A 79 -0.97 3.96 -10.45
C ARG A 79 -0.92 2.68 -11.29
N LEU A 80 -0.32 1.62 -10.76
CA LEU A 80 -0.29 0.31 -11.42
C LEU A 80 -1.70 -0.28 -11.55
N LEU A 81 -2.52 -0.19 -10.48
CA LEU A 81 -3.91 -0.60 -10.51
C LEU A 81 -4.69 0.18 -11.59
N ASP A 82 -4.59 1.51 -11.59
CA ASP A 82 -5.29 2.36 -12.56
C ASP A 82 -4.86 2.05 -14.00
N ALA A 83 -3.58 1.75 -14.23
CA ALA A 83 -3.09 1.30 -15.53
C ALA A 83 -3.72 -0.03 -15.96
N LEU A 84 -3.76 -1.03 -15.07
CA LEU A 84 -4.40 -2.33 -15.34
C LEU A 84 -5.90 -2.19 -15.65
N ILE A 85 -6.61 -1.33 -14.91
CA ILE A 85 -8.03 -1.03 -15.15
C ILE A 85 -8.21 -0.42 -16.54
N GLN A 86 -7.35 0.51 -16.94
CA GLN A 86 -7.41 1.13 -18.26
C GLN A 86 -7.12 0.13 -19.39
N GLU A 87 -6.11 -0.71 -19.23
CA GLU A 87 -5.76 -1.77 -20.19
C GLU A 87 -6.93 -2.75 -20.37
N ARG A 88 -7.55 -3.20 -19.28
CA ARG A 88 -8.76 -4.04 -19.31
C ARG A 88 -9.92 -3.36 -20.03
N ARG A 89 -10.24 -2.10 -19.68
CA ARG A 89 -11.35 -1.35 -20.28
C ARG A 89 -11.18 -1.11 -21.78
N ARG A 90 -9.92 -1.00 -22.23
CA ARG A 90 -9.58 -0.91 -23.66
C ARG A 90 -9.58 -2.27 -24.37
N GLN A 91 -9.91 -3.35 -23.66
CA GLN A 91 -9.81 -4.74 -24.15
C GLN A 91 -8.41 -5.06 -24.70
N ALA A 92 -7.38 -4.40 -24.17
CA ALA A 92 -6.00 -4.57 -24.61
C ALA A 92 -5.32 -5.79 -23.97
N LEU A 93 -5.98 -6.44 -23.01
CA LEU A 93 -5.51 -7.63 -22.30
C LEU A 93 -6.54 -8.74 -22.38
N GLU A 94 -6.05 -9.96 -22.56
CA GLU A 94 -6.84 -11.16 -22.36
C GLU A 94 -7.26 -11.29 -20.88
N TYR A 95 -8.48 -11.76 -20.63
CA TYR A 95 -9.02 -11.82 -19.26
C TYR A 95 -8.13 -12.65 -18.30
N LYS A 96 -7.57 -13.76 -18.80
CA LYS A 96 -6.63 -14.58 -18.03
C LYS A 96 -5.35 -13.84 -17.69
N GLU A 97 -4.82 -13.05 -18.63
CA GLU A 97 -3.63 -12.23 -18.38
C GLU A 97 -3.91 -11.11 -17.36
N TYR A 98 -5.08 -10.48 -17.47
CA TYR A 98 -5.56 -9.52 -16.47
C TYR A 98 -5.61 -10.15 -15.07
N LEU A 99 -6.23 -11.34 -14.92
CA LEU A 99 -6.32 -12.06 -13.64
C LEU A 99 -4.93 -12.32 -13.05
N LYS A 100 -3.99 -12.76 -13.87
CA LYS A 100 -2.61 -12.97 -13.44
C LYS A 100 -1.97 -11.67 -12.93
N ARG A 101 -2.08 -10.56 -13.69
CA ARG A 101 -1.49 -9.26 -13.32
C ARG A 101 -2.12 -8.67 -12.06
N ILE A 102 -3.44 -8.79 -11.89
CA ILE A 102 -4.11 -8.28 -10.70
C ILE A 102 -3.75 -9.12 -9.46
N VAL A 103 -3.65 -10.45 -9.58
CA VAL A 103 -3.14 -11.33 -8.50
C VAL A 103 -1.72 -10.92 -8.08
N GLU A 104 -0.82 -10.72 -9.05
CA GLU A 104 0.55 -10.28 -8.78
C GLU A 104 0.59 -8.91 -8.09
N LEU A 105 -0.25 -7.97 -8.51
CA LEU A 105 -0.37 -6.66 -7.86
C LEU A 105 -0.89 -6.80 -6.43
N THR A 106 -1.96 -7.57 -6.20
CA THR A 106 -2.54 -7.82 -4.89
C THR A 106 -1.52 -8.45 -3.94
N LYS A 107 -0.70 -9.39 -4.42
CA LYS A 107 0.42 -9.97 -3.65
C LYS A 107 1.42 -8.90 -3.23
N LYS A 108 1.82 -8.00 -4.13
CA LYS A 108 2.74 -6.89 -3.79
C LYS A 108 2.13 -5.92 -2.76
N VAL A 109 0.83 -5.64 -2.86
CA VAL A 109 0.13 -4.76 -1.92
C VAL A 109 0.06 -5.38 -0.52
N LYS A 110 -0.22 -6.69 -0.40
CA LYS A 110 -0.31 -7.42 0.88
C LYS A 110 1.06 -7.77 1.47
N GLN A 111 2.05 -8.05 0.62
CA GLN A 111 3.41 -8.49 0.98
C GLN A 111 4.47 -7.57 0.37
N PRO A 112 4.62 -6.33 0.86
CA PRO A 112 5.51 -5.33 0.29
C PRO A 112 6.99 -5.76 0.31
N GLU A 113 7.39 -6.70 1.19
CA GLU A 113 8.71 -7.36 1.19
C GLU A 113 9.07 -8.04 -0.13
N THR A 114 8.08 -8.59 -0.84
CA THR A 114 8.29 -9.31 -2.09
C THR A 114 8.31 -8.39 -3.31
N GLY A 115 7.81 -7.15 -3.15
CA GLY A 115 7.45 -6.28 -4.27
C GLY A 115 8.50 -5.26 -4.69
N SER A 116 9.59 -5.07 -3.96
CA SER A 116 10.59 -4.04 -4.27
C SER A 116 12.02 -4.47 -3.91
N SER A 117 12.96 -4.13 -4.78
CA SER A 117 14.40 -4.37 -4.57
C SER A 117 14.92 -3.34 -3.58
N TYR A 118 14.76 -3.62 -2.29
CA TYR A 118 15.37 -2.83 -1.22
C TYR A 118 16.83 -3.28 -0.99
N PRO A 119 17.75 -2.35 -0.67
CA PRO A 119 19.06 -2.73 -0.15
C PRO A 119 18.92 -3.63 1.09
N GLU A 120 19.86 -4.54 1.33
CA GLU A 120 19.79 -5.53 2.43
C GLU A 120 19.57 -4.90 3.81
N VAL A 121 20.08 -3.67 4.01
CA VAL A 121 19.93 -2.90 5.25
C VAL A 121 18.51 -2.38 5.49
N ILE A 122 17.66 -2.30 4.45
CA ILE A 122 16.26 -1.83 4.51
C ILE A 122 15.32 -3.04 4.63
N ASN A 123 15.40 -3.71 5.77
CA ASN A 123 14.73 -5.00 6.02
C ASN A 123 13.46 -4.91 6.85
N ARG A 124 13.15 -3.74 7.45
CA ARG A 124 11.98 -3.52 8.29
C ARG A 124 10.91 -2.66 7.60
N PRO A 125 9.60 -2.91 7.82
CA PRO A 125 8.52 -2.09 7.27
C PRO A 125 8.70 -0.58 7.50
N ALA A 126 9.07 -0.17 8.71
CA ALA A 126 9.33 1.24 9.03
C ALA A 126 10.51 1.81 8.23
N LEU A 127 11.59 1.04 8.06
CA LEU A 127 12.75 1.45 7.26
C LEU A 127 12.39 1.58 5.77
N ARG A 128 11.58 0.66 5.24
CA ARG A 128 11.08 0.72 3.86
C ARG A 128 10.23 1.95 3.63
N ALA A 129 9.33 2.27 4.56
CA ALA A 129 8.51 3.47 4.48
C ALA A 129 9.36 4.73 4.53
N LEU A 130 10.32 4.83 5.44
CA LEU A 130 11.28 5.95 5.45
C LEU A 130 12.03 6.02 4.12
N TYR A 131 12.63 4.92 3.68
CA TYR A 131 13.35 4.83 2.42
C TYR A 131 12.49 5.33 1.26
N ASP A 132 11.30 4.77 1.05
CA ASP A 132 10.37 5.11 -0.04
C ASP A 132 9.99 6.59 -0.05
N ASN A 133 9.86 7.21 1.12
CA ASN A 133 9.44 8.61 1.26
C ASN A 133 10.60 9.62 1.21
N LEU A 134 11.85 9.16 1.29
CA LEU A 134 13.06 10.00 1.16
C LEU A 134 13.48 10.26 -0.30
N GLU A 135 12.86 9.62 -1.30
CA GLU A 135 13.16 9.80 -2.74
C GLU A 135 13.01 11.26 -3.21
N LEU A 136 12.16 12.03 -2.52
CA LEU A 136 11.93 13.44 -2.78
C LEU A 136 13.17 14.33 -2.60
N VAL A 137 14.12 13.92 -1.77
CA VAL A 137 15.33 14.71 -1.49
C VAL A 137 16.35 14.55 -2.59
N ALA A 138 16.54 13.32 -3.08
CA ALA A 138 17.48 13.01 -4.15
C ALA A 138 17.18 13.79 -5.43
N THR A 139 15.91 14.03 -5.77
CA THR A 139 15.54 14.79 -6.98
C THR A 139 15.81 16.30 -6.88
N ARG A 140 15.88 16.88 -5.67
CA ARG A 140 16.29 18.28 -5.46
C ARG A 140 17.81 18.40 -5.41
N GLU A 141 18.48 17.54 -4.65
CA GLU A 141 19.94 17.54 -4.55
C GLU A 141 20.62 17.16 -5.87
N VAL A 142 20.05 16.26 -6.69
CA VAL A 142 20.60 15.93 -8.01
C VAL A 142 20.49 17.11 -8.99
N LYS A 143 19.49 17.98 -8.86
CA LYS A 143 19.40 19.22 -9.67
C LYS A 143 20.48 20.25 -9.28
N GLU A 144 20.87 20.28 -8.00
CA GLU A 144 21.92 21.17 -7.50
C GLU A 144 23.33 20.58 -7.71
N ALA A 145 23.49 19.25 -7.57
CA ALA A 145 24.74 18.53 -7.76
C ALA A 145 25.13 18.34 -9.25
N GLN A 146 24.17 18.38 -10.19
CA GLN A 146 24.48 18.43 -11.62
C GLN A 146 25.26 19.69 -12.04
N ALA A 147 25.37 20.69 -11.16
CA ALA A 147 26.27 21.83 -11.35
C ALA A 147 27.75 21.53 -11.00
N ASN A 148 28.04 20.41 -10.32
CA ASN A 148 29.39 20.05 -9.89
C ASN A 148 29.75 18.62 -10.35
N TRP A 149 30.30 18.53 -11.56
CA TRP A 149 30.87 17.29 -12.08
C TRP A 149 32.20 16.99 -11.35
N GLY A 150 32.24 15.97 -10.48
CA GLY A 150 33.50 15.58 -9.86
C GLY A 150 33.48 14.35 -8.94
N GLU A 151 32.38 14.05 -8.27
CA GLU A 151 32.34 12.92 -7.33
C GLU A 151 31.15 12.01 -7.62
N ARG A 152 31.42 10.71 -7.83
CA ARG A 152 30.38 9.69 -7.86
C ARG A 152 29.78 9.63 -6.45
N PRO A 153 28.47 9.87 -6.26
CA PRO A 153 27.86 9.64 -4.96
C PRO A 153 28.07 8.18 -4.57
N GLY A 154 28.83 7.94 -3.50
CA GLY A 154 29.01 6.62 -2.93
C GLY A 154 27.68 6.05 -2.43
N VAL A 155 27.60 4.71 -2.45
CA VAL A 155 26.71 3.81 -1.70
C VAL A 155 25.45 4.48 -1.12
N ASP A 156 24.31 4.32 -1.80
CA ASP A 156 22.95 4.76 -1.44
C ASP A 156 22.83 5.74 -0.25
N THR A 157 23.14 7.02 -0.48
CA THR A 157 22.89 8.14 0.44
C THR A 157 21.48 8.12 1.04
N ARG A 158 20.52 7.57 0.30
CA ARG A 158 19.13 7.36 0.73
C ARG A 158 18.97 6.29 1.80
N ALA A 159 19.64 5.15 1.66
CA ALA A 159 19.58 4.06 2.64
C ALA A 159 20.24 4.47 3.95
N GLU A 160 21.39 5.14 3.89
CA GLU A 160 22.07 5.71 5.05
C GLU A 160 21.20 6.73 5.79
N ARG A 161 20.54 7.63 5.06
CA ARG A 161 19.59 8.60 5.64
C ARG A 161 18.38 7.94 6.29
N ALA A 162 17.83 6.88 5.67
CA ALA A 162 16.71 6.13 6.25
C ALA A 162 17.11 5.47 7.58
N LEU A 163 18.32 4.89 7.65
CA LEU A 163 18.87 4.29 8.87
C LEU A 163 19.13 5.36 9.95
N ALA A 164 19.73 6.48 9.58
CA ALA A 164 19.97 7.59 10.50
C ALA A 164 18.65 8.12 11.10
N LEU A 165 17.59 8.21 10.29
CA LEU A 165 16.25 8.58 10.76
C LEU A 165 15.68 7.57 11.75
N ASP A 166 15.67 6.27 11.43
CA ASP A 166 15.17 5.22 12.33
C ASP A 166 15.93 5.24 13.67
N GLN A 167 17.26 5.40 13.63
CA GLN A 167 18.08 5.50 14.84
C GLN A 167 17.77 6.76 15.67
N ALA A 168 17.67 7.92 15.02
CA ALA A 168 17.33 9.18 15.70
C ALA A 168 15.95 9.12 16.36
N ILE A 169 14.95 8.55 15.68
CA ILE A 169 13.60 8.39 16.22
C ILE A 169 13.63 7.42 17.41
N ARG A 170 14.24 6.24 17.28
CA ARG A 170 14.28 5.20 18.32
C ARG A 170 14.98 5.66 19.59
N SER A 171 16.03 6.48 19.47
CA SER A 171 16.79 6.99 20.62
C SER A 171 16.05 8.06 21.42
N ILE A 172 15.17 8.84 20.78
CA ILE A 172 14.46 9.98 21.41
C ILE A 172 13.04 9.61 21.82
N LYS A 173 12.42 8.66 21.14
CA LYS A 173 11.06 8.20 21.40
C LYS A 173 10.91 7.71 22.85
N LYS A 174 10.01 8.36 23.58
CA LYS A 174 9.54 7.91 24.90
C LYS A 174 8.31 7.02 24.76
N ASP A 175 7.95 6.29 25.82
CA ASP A 175 6.69 5.53 25.87
C ASP A 175 5.48 6.45 25.74
N ASP A 176 4.41 5.96 25.09
CA ASP A 176 3.16 6.69 24.83
C ASP A 176 3.37 8.13 24.34
N TRP A 177 4.28 8.28 23.37
CA TRP A 177 4.59 9.58 22.78
C TRP A 177 3.51 10.07 21.82
N ARG A 178 2.77 9.16 21.18
CA ARG A 178 1.68 9.49 20.26
C ARG A 178 0.56 10.21 21.00
N GLY A 179 0.12 11.36 20.49
CA GLY A 179 -0.90 12.20 21.11
C GLY A 179 -0.37 13.13 22.22
N ASN A 180 0.87 12.97 22.67
CA ASN A 180 1.49 13.90 23.61
C ASN A 180 2.26 14.99 22.86
N LYS A 181 1.73 16.22 22.87
CA LYS A 181 2.30 17.36 22.12
C LYS A 181 3.79 17.61 22.38
N PHE A 182 4.27 17.42 23.62
CA PHE A 182 5.67 17.65 23.96
C PHE A 182 6.57 16.54 23.43
N LYS A 183 6.20 15.27 23.63
CA LYS A 183 6.95 14.12 23.13
C LYS A 183 6.93 14.04 21.59
N GLU A 184 5.80 14.37 20.96
CA GLU A 184 5.71 14.50 19.51
C GLU A 184 6.64 15.59 18.97
N ARG A 185 6.79 16.71 19.68
CA ARG A 185 7.72 17.78 19.29
C ARG A 185 9.18 17.35 19.40
N GLU A 186 9.54 16.54 20.39
CA GLU A 186 10.88 15.95 20.51
C GLU A 186 11.19 15.03 19.31
N VAL A 187 10.25 14.16 18.94
CA VAL A 187 10.39 13.28 17.76
C VAL A 187 10.47 14.09 16.46
N ARG A 188 9.65 15.13 16.28
CA ARG A 188 9.79 16.05 15.13
C ARG A 188 11.16 16.73 15.09
N SER A 189 11.70 17.10 16.24
CA SER A 189 13.04 17.70 16.33
C SER A 189 14.14 16.70 15.93
N ALA A 190 13.99 15.43 16.31
CA ALA A 190 14.87 14.35 15.89
C ALA A 190 14.89 14.21 14.36
N ILE A 191 13.70 14.14 13.75
CA ILE A 191 13.54 14.05 12.30
C ILE A 191 14.16 15.27 11.60
N ARG A 192 13.93 16.48 12.12
CA ARG A 192 14.51 17.73 11.60
C ARG A 192 16.03 17.72 11.66
N SER A 193 16.64 17.15 12.71
CA SER A 193 18.10 17.10 12.82
C SER A 193 18.78 16.31 11.70
N VAL A 194 18.08 15.31 11.14
CA VAL A 194 18.59 14.47 10.04
C VAL A 194 18.22 15.05 8.66
N LEU A 195 17.04 15.66 8.53
CA LEU A 195 16.50 16.14 7.25
C LEU A 195 16.76 17.63 6.97
N GLY A 196 17.26 18.38 7.94
CA GLY A 196 17.41 19.83 7.85
C GLY A 196 16.07 20.58 7.89
N ASP A 197 16.08 21.85 7.47
CA ASP A 197 14.96 22.79 7.66
C ASP A 197 13.78 22.63 6.69
N ASN A 198 13.64 21.46 6.06
CA ASN A 198 12.49 21.17 5.20
C ASN A 198 11.26 20.77 6.02
N SER A 199 10.51 21.77 6.51
CA SER A 199 9.35 21.54 7.38
C SER A 199 8.31 20.60 6.76
N GLU A 200 8.02 20.74 5.47
CA GLU A 200 7.04 19.88 4.78
C GLU A 200 7.48 18.41 4.73
N LEU A 201 8.77 18.14 4.57
CA LEU A 201 9.29 16.79 4.57
C LEU A 201 9.31 16.21 5.98
N VAL A 202 9.73 17.02 6.96
CA VAL A 202 9.72 16.63 8.39
C VAL A 202 8.31 16.26 8.82
N ASP A 203 7.29 17.06 8.48
CA ASP A 203 5.91 16.80 8.84
C ASP A 203 5.38 15.52 8.15
N ARG A 204 5.68 15.31 6.87
CA ARG A 204 5.31 14.06 6.17
C ARG A 204 5.94 12.83 6.79
N ILE A 205 7.24 12.87 7.06
CA ILE A 205 7.97 11.75 7.67
C ILE A 205 7.46 11.50 9.09
N PHE A 206 7.14 12.56 9.83
CA PHE A 206 6.55 12.44 11.16
C PHE A 206 5.20 11.71 11.14
N GLU A 207 4.29 12.04 10.22
CA GLU A 207 3.01 11.34 10.11
C GLU A 207 3.18 9.86 9.72
N ILE A 208 4.14 9.54 8.85
CA ILE A 208 4.50 8.14 8.53
C ILE A 208 4.95 7.42 9.80
N VAL A 209 5.89 8.01 10.54
CA VAL A 209 6.42 7.43 11.80
C VAL A 209 5.31 7.20 12.82
N LYS A 210 4.32 8.09 12.89
CA LYS A 210 3.17 7.95 13.78
C LYS A 210 2.28 6.74 13.43
N ASN A 211 2.11 6.44 12.15
CA ASN A 211 1.29 5.31 11.67
C ASN A 211 2.04 3.96 11.65
N GLN A 212 3.35 3.96 11.85
CA GLN A 212 4.16 2.74 11.91
C GLN A 212 4.07 2.07 13.28
N ARG A 213 3.78 0.76 13.32
CA ARG A 213 3.67 -0.02 14.58
C ARG A 213 5.00 -0.23 15.31
N GLU A 214 6.13 -0.06 14.61
CA GLU A 214 7.48 -0.32 15.14
C GLU A 214 8.05 0.80 16.03
N TYR A 215 7.41 1.98 16.00
CA TYR A 215 7.69 3.12 16.87
C TYR A 215 6.55 3.29 17.88
#